data_AF-A0A7C3NWA3-F1
#
_entry.id   AF-A0A7C3NWA3-F1
#
_cell.length_a   1.000
_cell.length_b   1.000
_cell.length_c   1.000
_cell.angle_alpha   90.00
_cell.angle_beta   90.00
_cell.angle_gamma   90.00
#
_symmetry.space_group_name_H-M   'P 1'
#
loop_
_entity.id
_entity.type
_entity.pdbx_description
1 polymer ?
#
loop_
_entity_poly.entity_id
_entity_poly.type
_entity_poly.pdbx_seq_one_letter_code
_entity_poly.pdbx_strand_id
1 'polypeptide(L)' 'MTPTRILIGQAFIVVLIIIGAMQAATQYVATAFGFEPALGSPWTQIGETPIYYPWRLFEWWYAYEA' A
#
# COMPACT_ATOMS: atom_id res chain seq x y z
N MET A 1 -8.61 -28.16 -28.74
CA MET A 1 -8.35 -27.37 -27.52
C MET A 1 -7.83 -26.01 -27.94
N THR A 2 -8.55 -24.93 -27.64
CA THR A 2 -8.16 -23.56 -28.00
C THR A 2 -6.98 -23.13 -27.13
N PRO A 3 -5.95 -22.45 -27.64
CA PRO A 3 -4.84 -22.00 -26.81
C PRO A 3 -5.36 -20.99 -25.77
N THR A 4 -5.22 -21.31 -24.49
CA THR A 4 -5.51 -20.37 -23.41
C THR A 4 -4.59 -19.17 -23.56
N ARG A 5 -5.13 -17.99 -23.90
CA ARG A 5 -4.35 -16.75 -23.92
C ARG A 5 -3.91 -16.45 -22.49
N ILE A 6 -2.61 -16.47 -22.24
CA ILE A 6 -2.05 -16.02 -20.95
C ILE A 6 -2.21 -14.50 -20.89
N LEU A 7 -3.03 -14.02 -19.96
CA LEU A 7 -3.43 -12.62 -19.83
C LEU A 7 -2.41 -11.82 -19.01
N ILE A 8 -1.14 -11.85 -19.39
CA ILE A 8 -0.03 -11.25 -18.63
C ILE A 8 -0.26 -9.76 -18.38
N GLY A 9 -0.70 -9.01 -19.40
CA GLY A 9 -0.97 -7.58 -19.26
C GLY A 9 -2.11 -7.28 -18.27
N GLN A 10 -3.16 -8.10 -18.26
CA GLN A 10 -4.27 -7.92 -17.32
C GLN A 10 -3.85 -8.28 -15.89
N ALA A 11 -3.09 -9.36 -15.73
CA ALA A 11 -2.54 -9.72 -14.42
C ALA A 11 -1.67 -8.59 -13.85
N PHE A 12 -0.82 -7.97 -14.68
CA PHE A 12 -0.01 -6.85 -14.26
C PHE A 12 -0.86 -5.63 -13.83
N ILE A 13 -1.90 -5.29 -14.60
CA ILE A 13 -2.83 -4.21 -14.23
C ILE A 13 -3.52 -4.49 -12.90
N VAL A 14 -4.00 -5.72 -12.68
CA VAL A 14 -4.63 -6.10 -11.41
C VAL A 14 -3.66 -5.95 -10.25
N VAL A 15 -2.41 -6.41 -10.40
CA VAL A 15 -1.38 -6.25 -9.36
C VAL A 15 -1.10 -4.78 -9.06
N LEU A 16 -1.00 -3.94 -10.09
CA LEU A 16 -0.81 -2.49 -9.92
C LEU A 16 -1.98 -1.82 -9.19
N ILE A 17 -3.21 -2.21 -9.51
CA ILE A 17 -4.41 -1.70 -8.83
C ILE A 17 -4.39 -2.09 -7.36
N ILE A 18 -4.08 -3.36 -7.05
CA ILE A 18 -3.99 -3.85 -5.67
C ILE A 18 -2.96 -3.05 -4.88
N ILE A 19 -1.74 -2.91 -5.41
CA ILE A 19 -0.66 -2.17 -4.75
C ILE A 19 -1.03 -0.70 -4.61
N GLY A 20 -1.62 -0.09 -5.65
CA GLY A 20 -2.04 1.30 -5.64
C GLY A 20 -3.13 1.59 -4.61
N ALA A 21 -4.15 0.73 -4.53
CA ALA A 21 -5.22 0.85 -3.54
C ALA A 21 -4.69 0.67 -2.11
N MET A 22 -3.83 -0.32 -1.91
CA MET A 22 -3.19 -0.59 -0.62
C MET A 22 -2.31 0.59 -0.18
N GLN A 23 -1.58 1.18 -1.12
CA GLN A 23 -0.78 2.36 -0.83
C GLN A 23 -1.64 3.59 -0.54
N ALA A 24 -2.69 3.83 -1.31
CA ALA A 24 -3.62 4.92 -1.05
C ALA A 24 -4.27 4.81 0.34
N ALA A 25 -4.67 3.60 0.75
CA ALA A 25 -5.23 3.35 2.07
C ALA A 25 -4.21 3.62 3.19
N THR A 26 -2.99 3.10 3.06
CA THR A 26 -1.92 3.34 4.04
C THR A 26 -1.60 4.83 4.15
N GLN A 27 -1.51 5.55 3.03
CA GLN A 27 -1.24 6.99 3.04
C GLN A 27 -2.39 7.79 3.63
N TYR A 28 -3.63 7.42 3.33
CA TYR A 28 -4.82 8.07 3.90
C TYR A 28 -4.84 7.96 5.43
N VAL A 29 -4.52 6.78 5.96
CA VAL A 29 -4.41 6.59 7.40
C VAL A 29 -3.21 7.38 7.93
N ALA A 30 -2.06 7.31 7.27
CA ALA A 30 -0.88 8.06 7.70
C ALA A 30 -1.12 9.57 7.76
N THR A 31 -1.84 10.16 6.80
CA THR A 31 -2.20 11.57 6.82
C THR A 31 -3.25 11.88 7.88
N ALA A 32 -4.25 11.02 8.09
CA ALA A 32 -5.27 11.19 9.12
C ALA A 32 -4.69 11.19 10.54
N PHE A 33 -3.64 10.41 10.77
CA PHE A 33 -2.95 10.30 12.06
C PHE A 33 -1.70 11.21 12.15
N GLY A 34 -1.48 12.10 11.19
CA GLY A 34 -0.36 13.05 11.25
C GLY A 34 1.03 12.42 11.19
N PHE A 35 1.16 11.27 10.54
CA PHE A 35 2.41 10.54 10.36
C PHE A 35 3.08 10.10 11.68
N GLU A 36 2.26 9.68 12.64
CA GLU A 36 2.72 9.27 13.97
C GLU A 36 3.73 8.09 13.92
N PRO A 37 4.75 8.04 14.82
CA PRO A 37 5.72 6.95 14.87
C PRO A 37 5.12 5.55 15.05
N ALA A 38 3.87 5.46 15.53
CA ALA A 38 3.10 4.23 15.62
C ALA A 38 2.95 3.53 14.26
N LEU A 39 2.84 4.28 13.15
CA LEU A 39 2.85 3.74 11.79
C LEU A 39 4.23 3.25 11.36
N GLY A 40 5.29 3.41 12.15
CA GLY A 40 6.65 2.95 11.86
C GLY A 40 7.51 3.91 11.08
N SER A 41 8.63 3.37 10.57
CA SER A 41 9.51 4.13 9.67
C SER A 41 8.91 4.18 8.27
N PRO A 42 8.87 5.37 7.63
CA PRO A 42 8.56 5.46 6.21
C PRO A 42 9.64 4.75 5.38
N TRP A 43 9.25 4.29 4.21
CA TRP A 43 10.15 3.69 3.22
C TRP A 43 10.93 4.77 2.47
N THR A 44 10.24 5.84 2.07
CA THR A 44 10.85 6.99 1.40
C THR A 44 10.15 8.28 1.83
N GLN A 45 10.73 9.43 1.52
CA GLN A 45 10.10 10.73 1.70
C GLN A 45 10.07 11.45 0.35
N ILE A 46 8.92 12.01 0.01
CA ILE A 46 8.75 12.88 -1.16
C ILE A 46 8.52 14.30 -0.62
N GLY A 47 9.55 15.13 -0.70
CA GLY A 47 9.56 16.43 -0.02
C GLY A 47 9.50 16.22 1.49
N GLU A 48 8.47 16.76 2.14
CA GLU A 48 8.22 16.58 3.58
C GLU A 48 7.24 15.43 3.88
N THR A 49 6.65 14.80 2.86
CA THR A 49 5.64 13.76 3.03
C THR A 49 6.30 12.38 3.15
N PRO A 50 6.19 11.69 4.30
CA PRO A 50 6.68 10.33 4.46
C PRO A 50 5.80 9.34 3.70
N ILE A 51 6.43 8.50 2.89
CA ILE A 51 5.80 7.46 2.10
C ILE A 51 6.11 6.09 2.71
N TYR A 52 5.08 5.44 3.24
CA TYR A 52 5.17 4.12 3.85
C TYR A 52 5.12 2.99 2.83
N TYR A 53 5.43 1.78 3.28
CA TYR A 53 5.16 0.57 2.50
C TYR A 53 3.65 0.38 2.31
N PRO A 54 3.20 -0.12 1.15
CA PRO A 54 1.78 -0.33 0.88
C PRO A 54 1.08 -1.15 1.96
N TRP A 55 1.72 -2.20 2.50
CA TRP A 55 1.14 -3.08 3.52
C TRP A 55 1.26 -2.56 4.98
N ARG A 56 1.87 -1.40 5.20
CA ARG A 56 2.18 -0.90 6.55
C ARG A 56 0.93 -0.69 7.41
N LEU A 57 -0.21 -0.37 6.78
CA LEU A 57 -1.50 -0.29 7.46
C LEU A 57 -1.88 -1.58 8.18
N PHE A 58 -1.61 -2.75 7.60
CA PHE A 58 -1.97 -4.03 8.23
C PHE A 58 -1.11 -4.33 9.44
N GLU A 59 0.19 -3.99 9.38
CA GLU A 59 1.10 -4.14 10.52
C GLU A 59 0.71 -3.23 11.67
N TRP A 60 0.35 -1.98 11.37
CA TRP A 60 -0.21 -1.05 12.35
C TRP A 60 -1.51 -1.59 12.94
N TRP A 61 -2.46 -2.00 12.10
CA TRP A 61 -3.75 -2.53 12.56
C TRP A 61 -3.57 -3.74 13.49
N TYR A 62 -2.70 -4.69 13.12
CA TYR A 62 -2.40 -5.85 13.94
C TYR A 62 -1.75 -5.49 15.29
N ALA A 63 -0.84 -4.51 15.30
CA ALA A 63 -0.13 -4.12 16.52
C ALA A 63 -1.02 -3.39 17.55
N TYR A 64 -2.05 -2.67 17.08
CA TYR A 64 -2.91 -1.83 17.93
C TYR A 64 -4.33 -2.39 18.11
N GLU A 65 -4.64 -3.55 17.52
CA GLU A 65 -6.00 -4.14 17.52
C GLU A 65 -7.09 -3.12 17.13
N ALA A 66 -6.76 -2.25 16.18
CA ALA A 66 -7.54 -1.07 15.80
C ALA A 66 -8.89 -1.38 15.10
#